data_AF-Q9KBH2-F1
#
_entry.id   AF-Q9KBH2-F1
#
_cell.length_a   1.000
_cell.length_b   1.000
_cell.length_c   1.000
_cell.angle_alpha   90.00
_cell.angle_beta   90.00
_cell.angle_gamma   90.00
#
_symmetry.space_group_name_H-M   'P 1'
#
loop_
_entity.id
_entity.type
_entity.pdbx_description
1 polymer ?
#
loop_
_entity_poly.entity_id
_entity_poly.type
_entity_poly.pdbx_seq_one_letter_code
_entity_poly.pdbx_strand_id
1 'polypeptide(L)'
;MRKKLQSDARIEVIAWKEQEWIHVISGDKQGTLRFKENGNVKDVYEQMWTIEGDTTVLDLNVNGSKLSFGEYPDALKRLHSCLHSHDGDYVVCATKPGHEFIGESTPHHENGASHGGFHNDDSLIPLLVAGTESQPPFLRIVDLKTWILQLTRELKERSE
;
A
#
# COMPACT_ATOMS: atom_id res chain seq x y z
N MET A 1 3.70 -4.22 23.03
CA MET A 1 3.21 -4.86 21.80
C MET A 1 4.18 -4.71 20.64
N ARG A 2 4.40 -3.50 20.11
CA ARG A 2 5.26 -3.21 18.94
C ARG A 2 6.65 -3.86 18.98
N LYS A 3 7.42 -3.66 20.07
CA LYS A 3 8.74 -4.31 20.25
C LYS A 3 8.71 -5.85 20.27
N LYS A 4 7.59 -6.45 20.70
CA LYS A 4 7.40 -7.91 20.73
C LYS A 4 7.12 -8.45 19.32
N LEU A 5 6.38 -7.69 18.51
CA LEU A 5 6.16 -8.02 17.10
C LEU A 5 7.47 -7.89 16.32
N GLN A 6 8.24 -6.83 16.59
CA GLN A 6 9.53 -6.58 15.94
C GLN A 6 10.58 -7.67 16.20
N SER A 7 10.47 -8.44 17.29
CA SER A 7 11.37 -9.56 17.55
C SER A 7 11.06 -10.82 16.74
N ASP A 8 9.91 -10.89 16.07
CA ASP A 8 9.57 -12.00 15.19
C ASP A 8 10.14 -11.73 13.79
N ALA A 9 11.17 -12.47 13.41
CA ALA A 9 11.86 -12.31 12.14
C ALA A 9 10.99 -12.59 10.89
N ARG A 10 9.73 -13.00 11.06
CA ARG A 10 8.77 -13.22 9.96
C ARG A 10 7.92 -11.98 9.69
N ILE A 11 7.85 -11.03 10.63
CA ILE A 11 7.11 -9.78 10.49
C ILE A 11 8.06 -8.73 9.95
N GLU A 12 7.73 -8.14 8.80
CA GLU A 12 8.63 -7.22 8.10
C GLU A 12 8.27 -5.75 8.26
N VAL A 13 6.98 -5.45 8.31
CA VAL A 13 6.44 -4.09 8.43
C VAL A 13 5.44 -4.08 9.57
N ILE A 14 5.60 -3.11 10.46
CA ILE A 14 4.70 -2.87 11.59
C ILE A 14 4.35 -1.39 11.57
N ALA A 15 3.08 -1.07 11.40
CA ALA A 15 2.58 0.29 11.29
C ALA A 15 1.45 0.57 12.30
N TRP A 16 1.39 1.80 12.79
CA TRP A 16 0.30 2.26 13.64
C TRP A 16 0.06 3.75 13.40
N LYS A 17 -1.13 4.21 13.75
CA LYS A 17 -1.49 5.63 13.71
C LYS A 17 -1.33 6.25 15.09
N GLU A 18 -0.79 7.45 15.14
CA GLU A 18 -0.75 8.30 16.32
C GLU A 18 -1.10 9.72 15.88
N GLN A 19 -2.29 10.18 16.27
CA GLN A 19 -2.91 11.40 15.72
C GLN A 19 -2.98 11.32 14.18
N GLU A 20 -2.41 12.30 13.47
CA GLU A 20 -2.37 12.38 12.01
C GLU A 20 -1.19 11.59 11.39
N TRP A 21 -0.27 11.10 12.23
CA TRP A 21 0.94 10.43 11.76
C TRP A 21 0.75 8.93 11.69
N ILE A 22 1.18 8.36 10.57
CA ILE A 22 1.41 6.93 10.44
C ILE A 22 2.88 6.67 10.76
N HIS A 23 3.12 5.85 11.78
CA HIS A 23 4.45 5.41 12.18
C HIS A 23 4.70 4.00 11.68
N VAL A 24 5.92 3.74 11.21
CA VAL A 24 6.31 2.46 10.62
C VAL A 24 7.70 2.07 11.13
N ILE A 25 7.83 0.81 11.51
CA ILE A 25 9.10 0.16 11.82
C ILE A 25 9.20 -1.14 11.04
N SER A 26 10.43 -1.60 10.82
CA SER A 26 10.68 -2.91 10.23
C SER A 26 11.12 -3.92 11.28
N GLY A 27 10.81 -5.20 11.06
CA GLY A 27 11.40 -6.31 11.81
C GLY A 27 12.87 -6.55 11.47
N ASP A 28 13.29 -6.17 10.26
CA ASP A 28 14.63 -6.48 9.73
C ASP A 28 15.55 -5.27 9.60
N LYS A 29 14.96 -4.12 9.28
CA LYS A 29 15.69 -2.87 9.07
C LYS A 29 15.69 -2.07 10.36
N GLN A 30 16.83 -1.49 10.70
CA GLN A 30 16.91 -0.51 11.77
C GLN A 30 16.27 0.80 11.34
N GLY A 31 15.90 1.63 12.31
CA GLY A 31 15.29 2.94 12.05
C GLY A 31 13.77 2.94 12.15
N THR A 32 13.22 4.14 12.03
CA THR A 32 11.79 4.39 12.11
C THR A 32 11.42 5.37 11.01
N LEU A 33 10.28 5.15 10.38
CA LEU A 33 9.67 6.06 9.42
C LEU A 33 8.37 6.58 10.01
N ARG A 34 8.04 7.84 9.75
CA ARG A 34 6.68 8.34 9.92
C ARG A 34 6.28 9.22 8.76
N PHE A 35 5.00 9.21 8.44
CA PHE A 35 4.47 10.02 7.37
C PHE A 35 3.01 10.44 7.63
N LYS A 36 2.57 11.47 6.92
CA LYS A 36 1.17 11.94 6.90
C LYS A 36 0.84 12.60 5.57
N GLU A 37 -0.46 12.72 5.26
CA GLU A 37 -0.93 13.44 4.08
C GLU A 37 -0.61 14.95 4.16
N ASN A 38 -0.74 15.65 3.02
CA ASN A 38 -0.62 17.11 2.88
C ASN A 38 0.78 17.68 3.13
N GLY A 39 1.82 17.01 2.64
CA GLY A 39 3.20 17.52 2.69
C GLY A 39 3.73 18.06 1.37
N ASN A 40 5.05 18.04 1.23
CA ASN A 40 5.81 18.63 0.12
C ASN A 40 6.47 17.59 -0.81
N VAL A 41 6.32 16.30 -0.50
CA VAL A 41 6.83 15.20 -1.34
C VAL A 41 5.67 14.61 -2.13
N LYS A 42 5.80 14.57 -3.46
CA LYS A 42 4.79 14.03 -4.38
C LYS A 42 5.18 12.64 -4.86
N ASP A 43 4.29 11.66 -4.71
CA ASP A 43 4.52 10.31 -5.24
C ASP A 43 4.15 10.17 -6.73
N VAL A 44 4.37 8.95 -7.27
CA VAL A 44 4.07 8.60 -8.67
C VAL A 44 2.58 8.65 -9.02
N TYR A 45 1.69 8.73 -8.02
CA TYR A 45 0.24 8.87 -8.17
C TYR A 45 -0.25 10.27 -7.82
N GLU A 46 0.68 11.23 -7.73
CA GLU A 46 0.46 12.64 -7.44
C GLU A 46 -0.08 12.95 -6.04
N GLN A 47 0.06 12.01 -5.10
CA GLN A 47 -0.34 12.23 -3.72
C GLN A 47 0.77 12.93 -2.96
N MET A 48 0.39 13.80 -2.03
CA MET A 48 1.30 14.67 -1.30
C MET A 48 1.50 14.18 0.14
N TRP A 49 2.77 14.00 0.51
CA TRP A 49 3.17 13.41 1.78
C TRP A 49 4.20 14.27 2.51
N THR A 50 4.08 14.36 3.84
CA THR A 50 5.19 14.72 4.73
C THR A 50 5.82 13.42 5.18
N ILE A 51 7.12 13.27 5.03
CA ILE A 51 7.86 12.03 5.36
C ILE A 51 9.04 12.40 6.25
N GLU A 52 9.20 11.69 7.36
CA GLU A 52 10.29 11.88 8.30
C GLU A 52 10.86 10.53 8.76
N GLY A 53 12.19 10.48 8.91
CA GLY A 53 12.90 9.28 9.35
C GLY A 53 13.48 8.46 8.19
N ASP A 54 13.66 7.16 8.42
CA ASP A 54 14.37 6.28 7.50
C ASP A 54 13.45 5.74 6.40
N THR A 55 13.60 6.25 5.18
CA THR A 55 12.80 5.89 4.01
C THR A 55 13.02 4.44 3.56
N THR A 56 14.14 3.82 3.93
CA THR A 56 14.46 2.43 3.55
C THR A 56 13.54 1.40 4.24
N VAL A 57 12.91 1.78 5.36
CA VAL A 57 11.91 0.95 6.08
C VAL A 57 10.77 0.52 5.17
N LEU A 58 10.35 1.39 4.25
CA LEU A 58 9.32 1.11 3.25
C LEU A 58 9.87 1.17 1.82
N ASP A 59 11.17 0.96 1.65
CA ASP A 59 11.84 0.96 0.35
C ASP A 59 11.43 2.15 -0.54
N LEU A 60 11.41 3.34 0.07
CA LEU A 60 10.98 4.58 -0.56
C LEU A 60 12.18 5.30 -1.16
N ASN A 61 12.07 5.63 -2.44
CA ASN A 61 13.08 6.37 -3.17
C ASN A 61 12.65 7.84 -3.30
N VAL A 62 13.21 8.70 -2.44
CA VAL A 62 12.94 10.15 -2.42
C VAL A 62 14.08 10.91 -3.10
N ASN A 63 13.76 11.64 -4.16
CA ASN A 63 14.69 12.52 -4.86
C ASN A 63 14.10 13.94 -4.95
N GLY A 64 14.61 14.84 -4.12
CA GLY A 64 14.03 16.18 -3.96
C GLY A 64 12.59 16.09 -3.45
N SER A 65 11.64 16.63 -4.22
CA SER A 65 10.19 16.57 -3.91
C SER A 65 9.46 15.42 -4.59
N LYS A 66 10.16 14.46 -5.22
CA LYS A 66 9.55 13.31 -5.89
C LYS A 66 9.80 12.02 -5.12
N LEU A 67 8.76 11.20 -4.99
CA LEU A 67 8.77 9.89 -4.36
C LEU A 67 8.41 8.80 -5.37
N SER A 68 9.15 7.70 -5.33
CA SER A 68 8.80 6.44 -6.00
C SER A 68 8.92 5.26 -5.03
N PHE A 69 8.18 4.19 -5.32
CA PHE A 69 8.08 2.99 -4.49
C PHE A 69 8.95 1.87 -5.09
N GLY A 70 9.69 1.16 -4.24
CA GLY A 70 10.36 -0.09 -4.62
C GLY A 70 9.47 -1.32 -4.37
N GLU A 71 9.83 -2.15 -3.39
CA GLU A 71 9.17 -3.44 -3.10
C GLU A 71 7.69 -3.34 -2.73
N TYR A 72 7.23 -2.17 -2.25
CA TYR A 72 5.88 -1.96 -1.75
C TYR A 72 5.10 -0.92 -2.59
N PRO A 73 4.34 -1.32 -3.62
CA PRO A 73 3.57 -0.39 -4.45
C PRO A 73 2.55 0.38 -3.61
N ASP A 74 2.47 1.70 -3.83
CA ASP A 74 1.54 2.63 -3.16
C ASP A 74 1.56 2.53 -1.62
N ALA A 75 2.74 2.26 -1.04
CA ALA A 75 2.89 1.89 0.37
C ALA A 75 2.27 2.89 1.34
N LEU A 76 2.50 4.19 1.10
CA LEU A 76 2.01 5.25 1.99
C LEU A 76 0.48 5.30 1.99
N LYS A 77 -0.16 5.27 0.82
CA LYS A 77 -1.62 5.31 0.75
C LYS A 77 -2.25 4.04 1.29
N ARG A 78 -1.68 2.88 0.99
CA ARG A 78 -2.20 1.59 1.47
C ARG A 78 -2.19 1.51 2.99
N LEU A 79 -1.08 1.86 3.64
CA LEU A 79 -1.00 1.90 5.10
C LEU A 79 -1.92 2.98 5.70
N HIS A 80 -1.94 4.18 5.09
CA HIS A 80 -2.83 5.26 5.52
C HIS A 80 -4.30 4.82 5.47
N SER A 81 -4.76 4.29 4.34
CA SER A 81 -6.13 3.81 4.17
C SER A 81 -6.46 2.65 5.10
N CYS A 82 -5.54 1.72 5.32
CA CYS A 82 -5.73 0.62 6.26
C CYS A 82 -5.93 1.14 7.69
N LEU A 83 -5.09 2.07 8.14
CA LEU A 83 -5.14 2.69 9.48
C LEU A 83 -6.25 3.75 9.65
N HIS A 84 -7.02 4.02 8.59
CA HIS A 84 -8.21 4.86 8.61
C HIS A 84 -9.48 4.08 8.23
N SER A 85 -9.42 2.74 8.14
CA SER A 85 -10.54 1.93 7.67
C SER A 85 -11.68 1.82 8.69
N HIS A 86 -11.38 2.01 9.97
CA HIS A 86 -12.33 2.00 11.08
C HIS A 86 -11.76 2.75 12.30
N ASP A 87 -12.63 3.14 13.22
CA ASP A 87 -12.25 3.79 14.48
C ASP A 87 -11.56 2.81 15.43
N GLY A 88 -10.56 3.31 16.17
CA GLY A 88 -9.86 2.57 17.20
C GLY A 88 -8.33 2.57 17.05
N ASP A 89 -7.65 2.07 18.08
CA ASP A 89 -6.20 1.94 18.11
C ASP A 89 -5.80 0.50 17.74
N TYR A 90 -5.18 0.35 16.58
CA TYR A 90 -4.70 -0.94 16.10
C TYR A 90 -3.33 -0.81 15.44
N VAL A 91 -2.68 -1.96 15.30
CA VAL A 91 -1.40 -2.12 14.62
C VAL A 91 -1.65 -2.93 13.36
N VAL A 92 -1.14 -2.45 12.24
CA VAL A 92 -1.12 -3.16 10.96
C VAL A 92 0.25 -3.82 10.82
N CYS A 93 0.25 -5.11 10.50
CA CYS A 93 1.48 -5.86 10.30
C CYS A 93 1.44 -6.52 8.92
N ALA A 94 2.60 -6.58 8.26
CA ALA A 94 2.82 -7.43 7.10
C ALA A 94 3.89 -8.48 7.44
N THR A 95 3.70 -9.69 6.95
CA THR A 95 4.70 -10.77 7.00
C THR A 95 5.58 -10.73 5.75
N LYS A 96 6.78 -11.30 5.89
CA LYS A 96 7.66 -11.58 4.76
C LYS A 96 7.01 -12.52 3.75
N PRO A 97 7.43 -12.46 2.47
CA PRO A 97 7.15 -13.51 1.51
C PRO A 97 7.39 -14.91 2.10
N GLY A 98 6.48 -15.84 1.82
CA GLY A 98 6.53 -17.21 2.34
C GLY A 98 5.99 -17.41 3.76
N HIS A 99 5.40 -16.37 4.38
CA HIS A 99 4.83 -16.45 5.72
C HIS A 99 3.40 -15.89 5.75
N GLU A 100 2.53 -16.49 6.55
CA GLU A 100 1.14 -16.05 6.75
C GLU A 100 0.82 -15.87 8.24
N PHE A 101 -0.17 -15.02 8.54
CA PHE A 101 -0.77 -14.95 9.87
C PHE A 101 -1.89 -15.98 9.97
N ILE A 102 -1.78 -16.91 10.91
CA ILE A 102 -2.81 -17.92 11.19
C ILE A 102 -3.66 -17.42 12.36
N GLY A 103 -4.95 -17.19 12.12
CA GLY A 103 -5.98 -16.90 13.11
C GLY A 103 -6.93 -18.09 13.32
N GLU A 104 -7.84 -17.96 14.28
CA GLU A 104 -8.77 -19.03 14.67
C GLU A 104 -9.75 -19.45 13.55
N SER A 105 -10.01 -18.56 12.58
CA SER A 105 -10.98 -18.74 11.50
C SER A 105 -10.36 -18.76 10.10
N THR A 106 -9.03 -18.69 9.98
CA THR A 106 -8.35 -18.76 8.68
C THR A 106 -8.03 -20.21 8.32
N PRO A 107 -8.39 -20.67 7.10
CA PRO A 107 -7.93 -21.95 6.59
C PRO A 107 -6.40 -22.00 6.64
N HIS A 108 -5.84 -23.11 7.12
CA HIS A 108 -4.40 -23.32 7.02
C HIS A 108 -4.07 -23.66 5.57
N HIS A 109 -3.27 -22.82 4.91
CA HIS A 109 -2.83 -23.10 3.55
C HIS A 109 -1.61 -24.00 3.59
N GLU A 110 -1.83 -25.30 3.80
CA GLU A 110 -0.75 -26.30 3.74
C GLU A 110 -0.05 -26.17 2.38
N ASN A 111 1.23 -25.79 2.41
CA ASN A 111 2.11 -25.53 1.25
C ASN A 111 1.99 -24.14 0.58
N GLY A 112 1.35 -23.15 1.22
CA GLY A 112 1.29 -21.76 0.74
C GLY A 112 0.06 -21.43 -0.11
N ALA A 113 0.13 -20.35 -0.91
CA ALA A 113 -0.98 -19.70 -1.65
C ALA A 113 -1.89 -18.75 -0.83
N SER A 114 -1.43 -18.31 0.34
CA SER A 114 -1.98 -17.11 0.96
C SER A 114 -1.59 -15.87 0.17
N HIS A 115 -2.48 -14.87 0.15
CA HIS A 115 -2.27 -13.56 -0.45
C HIS A 115 -2.48 -12.45 0.60
N GLY A 116 -2.51 -11.20 0.15
CA GLY A 116 -2.71 -10.03 1.01
C GLY A 116 -1.41 -9.50 1.59
N GLY A 117 -0.27 -9.97 1.08
CA GLY A 117 1.05 -9.43 1.37
C GLY A 117 1.20 -7.99 0.89
N PHE A 118 2.21 -7.32 1.45
CA PHE A 118 2.46 -5.91 1.15
C PHE A 118 3.32 -5.70 -0.10
N HIS A 119 4.08 -6.73 -0.47
CA HIS A 119 4.98 -6.78 -1.61
C HIS A 119 4.28 -6.64 -2.96
N ASN A 120 5.07 -6.22 -3.96
CA ASN A 120 4.65 -6.12 -5.36
C ASN A 120 4.09 -7.42 -5.94
N ASP A 121 4.61 -8.59 -5.56
CA ASP A 121 4.15 -9.91 -6.04
C ASP A 121 2.69 -10.21 -5.70
N ASP A 122 2.18 -9.65 -4.60
CA ASP A 122 0.77 -9.76 -4.18
C ASP A 122 -0.08 -8.53 -4.55
N SER A 123 0.57 -7.45 -4.99
CA SER A 123 -0.08 -6.14 -5.18
C SER A 123 -0.25 -5.75 -6.65
N LEU A 124 0.65 -6.19 -7.52
CA LEU A 124 0.60 -5.94 -8.95
C LEU A 124 -0.17 -7.06 -9.65
N ILE A 125 -1.21 -6.68 -10.37
CA ILE A 125 -2.06 -7.60 -11.15
C ILE A 125 -2.07 -7.19 -12.62
N PRO A 126 -2.17 -8.15 -13.56
CA PRO A 126 -2.31 -7.83 -14.97
C PRO A 126 -3.68 -7.20 -15.26
N LEU A 127 -3.70 -6.17 -16.12
CA LEU A 127 -4.91 -5.57 -16.67
C LEU A 127 -4.85 -5.66 -18.20
N LEU A 128 -5.79 -6.36 -18.81
CA LEU A 128 -5.96 -6.44 -20.26
C LEU A 128 -7.18 -5.62 -20.66
N VAL A 129 -6.98 -4.68 -21.57
CA VAL A 129 -8.03 -3.78 -22.07
C VAL A 129 -8.13 -3.94 -23.58
N ALA A 130 -9.35 -4.08 -24.09
CA ALA A 130 -9.64 -4.15 -25.52
C ALA A 130 -10.86 -3.29 -25.85
N GLY A 131 -10.92 -2.79 -27.09
CA GLY A 131 -12.05 -2.01 -27.58
C GLY A 131 -12.03 -0.52 -27.21
N THR A 132 -10.93 -0.02 -26.64
CA THR A 132 -10.68 1.41 -26.39
C THR A 132 -9.19 1.72 -26.41
N GLU A 133 -8.83 2.94 -26.81
CA GLU A 133 -7.47 3.49 -26.72
C GLU A 133 -7.28 4.36 -25.45
N SER A 134 -8.36 4.62 -24.72
CA SER A 134 -8.33 5.36 -23.45
C SER A 134 -7.72 4.51 -22.33
N GLN A 135 -7.11 5.16 -21.35
CA GLN A 135 -6.46 4.53 -20.19
C GLN A 135 -6.86 5.25 -18.90
N PRO A 136 -6.87 4.56 -17.74
CA PRO A 136 -7.05 5.25 -16.46
C PRO A 136 -5.86 6.21 -16.21
N PRO A 137 -6.05 7.27 -15.41
CA PRO A 137 -5.00 8.25 -15.14
C PRO A 137 -3.77 7.62 -14.47
N PHE A 138 -3.98 6.61 -13.64
CA PHE A 138 -2.93 5.76 -13.07
C PHE A 138 -3.37 4.30 -13.09
N LEU A 139 -2.40 3.38 -13.13
CA LEU A 139 -2.63 1.94 -13.08
C LEU A 139 -2.86 1.47 -11.62
N ARG A 140 -3.94 1.95 -10.99
CA ARG A 140 -4.40 1.47 -9.69
C ARG A 140 -5.86 1.07 -9.76
N ILE A 141 -6.24 0.06 -8.97
CA ILE A 141 -7.62 -0.42 -8.89
C ILE A 141 -8.60 0.72 -8.54
N VAL A 142 -8.19 1.65 -7.67
CA VAL A 142 -9.01 2.79 -7.26
C VAL A 142 -9.34 3.76 -8.41
N ASP A 143 -8.49 3.82 -9.43
CA ASP A 143 -8.66 4.71 -10.58
C ASP A 143 -9.53 4.07 -11.68
N LEU A 144 -9.73 2.75 -11.64
CA LEU A 144 -10.54 2.02 -12.63
C LEU A 144 -12.01 2.43 -12.61
N LYS A 145 -12.59 2.69 -11.44
CA LYS A 145 -14.02 3.03 -11.33
C LYS A 145 -14.35 4.27 -12.16
N THR A 146 -13.59 5.35 -11.97
CA THR A 146 -13.84 6.62 -12.67
C THR A 146 -13.64 6.46 -14.17
N TRP A 147 -12.58 5.75 -14.57
CA TRP A 147 -12.30 5.48 -15.97
C TRP A 147 -13.38 4.63 -16.66
N ILE A 148 -13.86 3.56 -16.01
CA ILE A 148 -14.96 2.73 -16.53
C ILE A 148 -16.24 3.57 -16.70
N LEU A 149 -16.58 4.41 -15.73
CA LEU A 149 -17.76 5.28 -15.84
C LEU A 149 -17.63 6.27 -17.00
N GLN A 150 -16.44 6.80 -17.27
CA GLN A 150 -16.18 7.64 -18.43
C GLN A 150 -16.44 6.87 -19.73
N LEU A 151 -15.87 5.67 -19.88
CA LEU A 151 -16.08 4.83 -21.07
C LEU A 151 -17.56 4.56 -21.34
N THR A 152 -18.37 4.30 -20.30
CA THR A 152 -19.81 4.06 -20.49
C THR A 152 -20.56 5.28 -21.03
N ARG A 153 -20.13 6.50 -20.69
CA ARG A 153 -20.75 7.73 -21.18
C ARG A 153 -20.39 7.98 -22.64
N GLU A 154 -19.10 7.83 -22.99
CA GLU A 154 -18.61 7.96 -24.36
C GLU A 154 -19.28 6.96 -25.31
N LEU A 155 -19.49 5.72 -24.85
CA LEU A 155 -20.21 4.71 -25.64
C LEU A 155 -21.68 5.11 -25.90
N LYS A 156 -22.34 5.72 -24.92
CA LYS A 156 -23.72 6.19 -25.07
C LYS A 156 -23.81 7.32 -26.10
N GLU A 157 -22.91 8.30 -26.00
CA GLU A 157 -22.84 9.43 -26.94
C GLU A 157 -22.55 9.00 -28.38
N ARG A 158 -21.80 7.90 -28.58
CA ARG A 158 -21.53 7.33 -29.91
C ARG A 158 -22.69 6.53 -30.50
N SER A 159 -23.67 6.15 -29.67
CA SER A 159 -24.83 5.36 -30.08
C SER A 159 -26.09 6.21 -30.35
N GLU A 160 -26.01 7.51 -30.05
CA GLU A 160 -27.01 8.54 -30.34
C GLU A 160 -26.64 9.32 -31.60
#